data_AF-A0A7J6JHH1-F1
#
_entry.id   AF-A0A7J6JHH1-F1
#
_cell.length_a   1.000
_cell.length_b   1.000
_cell.length_c   1.000
_cell.angle_alpha   90.00
_cell.angle_beta   90.00
_cell.angle_gamma   90.00
#
_symmetry.space_group_name_H-M   'P 1'
#
loop_
_entity.id
_entity.type
_entity.pdbx_description
1 polymer ?
#
loop_
_entity_poly.entity_id
_entity_poly.type
_entity_poly.pdbx_seq_one_letter_code
_entity_poly.pdbx_strand_id
1 'polypeptide(L)'
;MKINITTFATAFAALTVSAQAAYCPPRSASPSEQRLIFAEFYQKLFTDMNATQALIDHMAEDYIQHNPYALSGLNNSIEALSFVTPETVKFNVTFSGIDGDLAFVYLRMDIAGEPRPRAVVDLFRFNGSCIQEHWDVMQERLDNATNPLDMW
;
A
#
# COMPACT_ATOMS: atom_id res chain seq x y z
N MET A 1 58.79 -2.44 -33.37
CA MET A 1 57.65 -3.33 -33.13
C MET A 1 56.49 -2.47 -32.65
N LYS A 2 55.48 -2.21 -33.51
CA LYS A 2 54.32 -1.38 -33.19
C LYS A 2 53.20 -2.30 -32.69
N ILE A 3 52.68 -2.04 -31.49
CA ILE A 3 51.58 -2.80 -30.88
C ILE A 3 50.30 -2.04 -31.19
N ASN A 4 49.40 -2.63 -31.98
CA ASN A 4 48.06 -2.12 -32.19
C ASN A 4 47.17 -2.62 -31.06
N ILE A 5 46.59 -1.69 -30.29
CA ILE A 5 45.60 -2.00 -29.27
C ILE A 5 44.22 -1.84 -29.91
N THR A 6 43.52 -2.94 -30.13
CA THR A 6 42.14 -2.96 -30.60
C THR A 6 41.23 -2.86 -29.39
N THR A 7 40.61 -1.69 -29.18
CA THR A 7 39.63 -1.48 -28.13
C THR A 7 38.29 -2.10 -28.54
N PHE A 8 37.85 -3.15 -27.84
CA PHE A 8 36.48 -3.66 -27.96
C PHE A 8 35.56 -2.80 -27.08
N ALA A 9 34.63 -2.08 -27.70
CA ALA A 9 33.55 -1.40 -26.99
C ALA A 9 32.44 -2.41 -26.69
N THR A 10 32.34 -2.86 -25.43
CA THR A 10 31.16 -3.58 -24.93
C THR A 10 30.00 -2.61 -24.82
N ALA A 11 28.97 -2.80 -25.65
CA ALA A 11 27.70 -2.10 -25.52
C ALA A 11 26.94 -2.67 -24.31
N PHE A 12 26.77 -1.87 -23.26
CA PHE A 12 25.79 -2.15 -22.21
C PHE A 12 24.41 -1.82 -22.77
N ALA A 13 23.56 -2.84 -22.94
CA ALA A 13 22.13 -2.61 -23.18
C ALA A 13 21.52 -2.06 -21.89
N ALA A 14 21.10 -0.79 -21.92
CA ALA A 14 20.33 -0.21 -20.84
C ALA A 14 18.94 -0.88 -20.81
N LEU A 15 18.66 -1.65 -19.76
CA LEU A 15 17.31 -2.09 -19.44
C LEU A 15 16.49 -0.83 -19.13
N THR A 16 15.61 -0.45 -20.05
CA THR A 16 14.61 0.59 -19.77
C THR A 16 13.66 0.04 -18.72
N VAL A 17 13.76 0.51 -17.49
CA VAL A 17 12.69 0.37 -16.50
C VAL A 17 11.49 1.14 -17.06
N SER A 18 10.53 0.43 -17.63
CA SER A 18 9.24 1.01 -17.97
C SER A 18 8.62 1.52 -16.68
N ALA A 19 8.20 2.78 -16.63
CA ALA A 19 7.34 3.27 -15.57
C ALA A 19 6.12 2.32 -15.51
N GLN A 20 5.95 1.63 -14.39
CA GLN A 20 4.81 0.75 -14.18
C GLN A 20 3.56 1.60 -14.36
N ALA A 21 2.71 1.26 -15.33
CA ALA A 21 1.48 2.02 -15.58
C ALA A 21 0.56 1.87 -14.36
N ALA A 22 -0.15 2.94 -14.01
CA ALA A 22 -1.22 2.88 -13.02
C ALA A 22 -2.23 1.78 -13.42
N TYR A 23 -2.75 1.07 -12.42
CA TYR A 23 -3.74 0.01 -12.60
C TYR A 23 -5.16 0.53 -12.85
N CYS A 24 -5.31 1.86 -12.91
CA CYS A 24 -6.56 2.57 -13.16
C CYS A 24 -6.52 3.44 -14.42
N PRO A 25 -7.65 3.58 -15.16
CA PRO A 25 -9.01 3.08 -14.89
C PRO A 25 -9.14 1.55 -14.90
N PRO A 26 -10.18 0.98 -14.26
CA PRO A 26 -10.28 -0.45 -14.03
C PRO A 26 -10.39 -1.23 -15.34
N ARG A 27 -9.63 -2.32 -15.44
CA ARG A 27 -9.76 -3.35 -16.49
C ARG A 27 -9.97 -4.71 -15.85
N SER A 28 -10.47 -5.68 -16.63
CA SER A 28 -10.55 -7.06 -16.17
C SER A 28 -9.19 -7.55 -15.66
N ALA A 29 -9.20 -8.16 -14.48
CA ALA A 29 -8.03 -8.78 -13.86
C ALA A 29 -8.42 -10.13 -13.29
N SER A 30 -7.53 -11.11 -13.41
CA SER A 30 -7.73 -12.42 -12.78
C SER A 30 -7.51 -12.35 -11.27
N PRO A 31 -8.02 -13.30 -10.48
CA PRO A 31 -7.71 -13.35 -9.03
C PRO A 31 -6.21 -13.46 -8.73
N SER A 32 -5.43 -14.12 -9.59
CA SER A 32 -3.96 -14.16 -9.44
C SER A 32 -3.31 -12.82 -9.73
N GLU A 33 -3.88 -12.04 -10.64
CA GLU A 33 -3.38 -10.71 -10.95
C GLU A 33 -3.72 -9.70 -9.86
N GLN A 34 -4.96 -9.72 -9.33
CA GLN A 34 -5.34 -8.91 -8.18
C GLN A 34 -4.44 -9.17 -6.96
N ARG A 35 -4.01 -10.42 -6.74
CA ARG A 35 -3.00 -10.76 -5.72
C ARG A 35 -1.67 -10.04 -5.93
N LEU A 36 -1.18 -9.97 -7.17
CA LEU A 36 0.08 -9.28 -7.48
C LEU A 36 -0.07 -7.76 -7.34
N ILE A 37 -1.18 -7.21 -7.81
CA ILE A 37 -1.51 -5.78 -7.67
C ILE A 37 -1.61 -5.41 -6.18
N PHE A 38 -2.29 -6.21 -5.37
CA PHE A 38 -2.39 -5.99 -3.94
C PHE A 38 -1.02 -6.13 -3.25
N ALA A 39 -0.18 -7.08 -3.65
CA ALA A 39 1.17 -7.21 -3.11
C ALA A 39 2.05 -5.98 -3.42
N GLU A 40 1.91 -5.40 -4.62
CA GLU A 40 2.61 -4.16 -4.98
C GLU A 40 2.10 -2.96 -4.19
N PHE A 41 0.77 -2.79 -4.09
CA PHE A 41 0.14 -1.77 -3.24
C PHE A 41 0.63 -1.88 -1.79
N TYR A 42 0.60 -3.10 -1.25
CA TYR A 42 1.03 -3.42 0.09
C TYR A 42 2.50 -3.04 0.32
N GLN A 43 3.38 -3.43 -0.60
CA GLN A 43 4.80 -3.13 -0.52
C GLN A 43 5.01 -1.62 -0.48
N LYS A 44 4.40 -0.87 -1.39
CA LYS A 44 4.57 0.59 -1.47
C LYS A 44 4.04 1.30 -0.22
N LEU A 45 2.86 0.94 0.26
CA LEU A 45 2.22 1.63 1.38
C LEU A 45 2.80 1.21 2.74
N PHE A 46 2.82 -0.09 3.04
CA PHE A 46 3.11 -0.57 4.39
C PHE A 46 4.58 -0.87 4.64
N THR A 47 5.38 -1.06 3.58
CA THR A 47 6.82 -1.40 3.71
C THR A 47 7.72 -0.24 3.28
N ASP A 48 7.51 0.29 2.08
CA ASP A 48 8.33 1.38 1.53
C ASP A 48 7.92 2.75 2.07
N MET A 49 6.79 2.83 2.78
CA MET A 49 6.21 4.06 3.34
C MET A 49 5.99 5.15 2.27
N ASN A 50 5.67 4.73 1.04
CA ASN A 50 5.36 5.61 -0.09
C ASN A 50 3.87 5.60 -0.38
N ALA A 51 3.10 6.17 0.55
CA ALA A 51 1.64 6.20 0.48
C ALA A 51 1.15 6.84 -0.82
N THR A 52 1.60 8.05 -1.16
CA THR A 52 1.15 8.77 -2.35
C THR A 52 1.28 7.95 -3.63
N GLN A 53 2.43 7.30 -3.86
CA GLN A 53 2.62 6.48 -5.05
C GLN A 53 1.76 5.20 -5.01
N ALA A 54 1.60 4.58 -3.84
CA ALA A 54 0.71 3.44 -3.66
C ALA A 54 -0.72 3.78 -4.09
N LEU A 55 -1.26 4.92 -3.65
CA LEU A 55 -2.62 5.37 -3.98
C LEU A 55 -2.74 5.71 -5.48
N ILE A 56 -1.81 6.51 -6.03
CA ILE A 56 -1.84 6.92 -7.45
C ILE A 56 -1.81 5.71 -8.39
N ASP A 57 -0.99 4.70 -8.07
CA ASP A 57 -0.83 3.55 -8.95
C ASP A 57 -2.00 2.56 -8.86
N HIS A 58 -2.70 2.47 -7.73
CA HIS A 58 -3.61 1.35 -7.47
C HIS A 58 -5.08 1.74 -7.25
N MET A 59 -5.39 3.01 -6.97
CA MET A 59 -6.77 3.41 -6.61
C MET A 59 -7.48 4.17 -7.72
N ALA A 60 -8.79 3.94 -7.81
CA ALA A 60 -9.65 4.69 -8.72
C ALA A 60 -9.79 6.17 -8.30
N GLU A 61 -9.96 7.06 -9.28
CA GLU A 61 -10.17 8.50 -9.02
C GLU A 61 -11.42 8.74 -8.15
N ASP A 62 -12.48 7.97 -8.42
CA ASP A 62 -13.77 7.95 -7.72
C ASP A 62 -13.84 6.93 -6.57
N TYR A 63 -12.69 6.60 -5.97
CA TYR A 63 -12.59 5.67 -4.85
C TYR A 63 -13.57 6.00 -3.71
N ILE A 64 -14.23 4.97 -3.18
CA ILE A 64 -15.25 5.07 -2.14
C ILE A 64 -14.59 4.80 -0.77
N GLN A 65 -14.72 5.76 0.14
CA GLN A 65 -14.16 5.71 1.50
C GLN A 65 -15.28 5.61 2.53
N HIS A 66 -15.19 4.63 3.42
CA HIS A 66 -16.13 4.45 4.53
C HIS A 66 -15.58 4.86 5.89
N ASN A 67 -14.26 5.14 6.01
CA ASN A 67 -13.69 5.71 7.23
C ASN A 67 -14.39 7.04 7.57
N PRO A 68 -15.01 7.19 8.75
CA PRO A 68 -15.80 8.38 9.10
C PRO A 68 -14.96 9.66 9.28
N TYR A 69 -13.63 9.54 9.28
CA TYR A 69 -12.67 10.63 9.43
C TYR A 69 -12.04 11.06 8.09
N ALA A 70 -12.41 10.45 6.97
CA ALA A 70 -11.85 10.76 5.65
C ALA A 70 -12.96 10.90 4.59
N LEU A 71 -12.76 11.82 3.64
CA LEU A 71 -13.64 11.97 2.48
C LEU A 71 -13.27 10.95 1.38
N SER A 72 -14.26 10.55 0.57
CA SER A 72 -14.06 9.70 -0.61
C SER A 72 -13.26 10.40 -1.72
N GLY A 73 -12.65 9.62 -2.61
CA GLY A 73 -11.87 10.07 -3.76
C GLY A 73 -10.36 9.99 -3.56
N LEU A 74 -9.62 9.82 -4.67
CA LEU A 74 -8.16 9.63 -4.66
C LEU A 74 -7.42 10.81 -4.01
N ASN A 75 -7.72 12.05 -4.41
CA ASN A 75 -7.03 13.23 -3.89
C ASN A 75 -7.25 13.43 -2.38
N ASN A 76 -8.47 13.19 -1.90
CA ASN A 76 -8.78 13.24 -0.47
C ASN A 76 -8.04 12.15 0.31
N SER A 77 -7.87 10.96 -0.29
CA SER A 77 -7.11 9.87 0.32
C SER A 77 -5.60 10.18 0.39
N ILE A 78 -5.04 10.81 -0.65
CA ILE A 78 -3.65 11.29 -0.65
C ILE A 78 -3.44 12.32 0.45
N GLU A 79 -4.35 13.28 0.60
CA GLU A 79 -4.29 14.28 1.67
C GLU A 79 -4.40 13.62 3.06
N ALA A 80 -5.38 12.72 3.24
CA ALA A 80 -5.60 12.01 4.50
C ALA A 80 -4.41 11.15 4.93
N LEU A 81 -3.64 10.60 4.00
CA LEU A 81 -2.44 9.80 4.29
C LEU A 81 -1.13 10.59 4.17
N SER A 82 -1.18 11.91 3.95
CA SER A 82 0.03 12.75 3.83
C SER A 82 0.89 12.78 5.09
N PHE A 83 0.30 12.48 6.25
CA PHE A 83 1.03 12.38 7.51
C PHE A 83 1.80 11.07 7.64
N VAL A 84 1.57 10.06 6.79
CA VAL A 84 2.23 8.74 6.88
C VAL A 84 3.64 8.82 6.31
N THR A 85 4.62 8.85 7.21
CA THR A 85 6.05 8.80 6.88
C THR A 85 6.76 7.88 7.88
N PRO A 86 8.00 7.44 7.60
CA PRO A 86 8.79 6.64 8.55
C PRO A 86 9.00 7.31 9.92
N GLU A 87 8.93 8.64 9.99
CA GLU A 87 9.14 9.42 11.22
C GLU A 87 7.85 9.58 12.05
N THR A 88 6.68 9.49 11.42
CA THR A 88 5.38 9.79 12.03
C THR A 88 4.54 8.56 12.31
N VAL A 89 4.69 7.49 11.51
CA VAL A 89 3.88 6.28 11.61
C VAL A 89 4.76 5.06 11.45
N LYS A 90 4.49 4.05 12.29
CA LYS A 90 5.06 2.71 12.13
C LYS A 90 3.94 1.69 12.01
N PHE A 91 3.94 0.97 10.89
CA PHE A 91 3.07 -0.19 10.70
C PHE A 91 3.81 -1.48 11.08
N ASN A 92 3.11 -2.37 11.76
CA ASN A 92 3.51 -3.76 11.92
C ASN A 92 2.33 -4.63 11.48
N VAL A 93 2.42 -5.17 10.26
CA VAL A 93 1.38 -6.01 9.70
C VAL A 93 1.51 -7.42 10.28
N THR A 94 0.45 -7.90 10.93
CA THR A 94 0.39 -9.28 11.46
C THR A 94 0.03 -10.26 10.36
N PHE A 95 -1.02 -9.96 9.57
CA PHE A 95 -1.42 -10.77 8.44
C PHE A 95 -2.18 -9.96 7.40
N SER A 96 -2.12 -10.42 6.15
CA SER A 96 -2.85 -9.85 5.04
C SER A 96 -3.27 -10.96 4.08
N GLY A 97 -4.23 -10.65 3.22
CA GLY A 97 -4.71 -11.61 2.24
C GLY A 97 -5.69 -10.98 1.26
N ILE A 98 -6.09 -11.79 0.29
CA ILE A 98 -7.13 -11.44 -0.66
C ILE A 98 -7.93 -12.68 -1.02
N ASP A 99 -9.24 -12.56 -0.95
CA ASP A 99 -10.22 -13.57 -1.33
C ASP A 99 -11.28 -12.95 -2.26
N GLY A 100 -11.49 -13.55 -3.42
CA GLY A 100 -12.22 -12.90 -4.51
C GLY A 100 -11.61 -11.54 -4.85
N ASP A 101 -12.46 -10.52 -4.85
CA ASP A 101 -12.11 -9.10 -5.06
C ASP A 101 -11.89 -8.33 -3.75
N LEU A 102 -11.89 -8.99 -2.59
CA LEU A 102 -11.70 -8.37 -1.28
C LEU A 102 -10.33 -8.69 -0.72
N ALA A 103 -9.51 -7.65 -0.54
CA ALA A 103 -8.24 -7.72 0.17
C ALA A 103 -8.38 -7.17 1.59
N PHE A 104 -7.54 -7.65 2.50
CA PHE A 104 -7.51 -7.19 3.89
C PHE A 104 -6.10 -7.12 4.44
N VAL A 105 -5.89 -6.21 5.39
CA VAL A 105 -4.67 -6.09 6.18
C VAL A 105 -5.07 -5.96 7.64
N TYR A 106 -4.48 -6.79 8.50
CA TYR A 106 -4.54 -6.61 9.94
C TYR A 106 -3.17 -6.18 10.46
N LEU A 107 -3.14 -5.04 11.15
CA LEU A 107 -1.89 -4.42 11.56
C LEU A 107 -2.01 -3.72 12.91
N ARG A 108 -0.86 -3.58 13.54
CA ARG A 108 -0.61 -2.58 14.58
C ARG A 108 -0.09 -1.30 13.93
N MET A 109 -0.67 -0.17 14.33
CA MET A 109 -0.23 1.17 13.96
C MET A 109 0.24 1.94 15.20
N ASP A 110 1.47 2.41 15.20
CA ASP A 110 2.00 3.37 16.17
C ASP A 110 2.13 4.74 15.50
N ILE A 111 1.55 5.78 16.10
CA ILE A 111 1.64 7.18 15.63
C ILE A 111 2.55 7.95 16.59
N ALA A 112 3.54 8.67 16.05
CA ALA A 112 4.47 9.46 16.84
C ALA A 112 3.74 10.55 17.63
N GLY A 113 4.02 10.61 18.94
CA GLY A 113 3.39 11.57 19.85
C GLY A 113 2.05 11.12 20.42
N GLU A 114 1.46 10.05 19.90
CA GLU A 114 0.28 9.45 20.52
C GLU A 114 0.68 8.46 21.62
N PRO A 115 -0.09 8.40 22.72
CA PRO A 115 0.30 7.60 23.88
C PRO A 115 0.10 6.09 23.65
N ARG A 116 -0.76 5.70 22.70
CA ARG A 116 -1.23 4.32 22.57
C ARG A 116 -1.28 3.86 21.11
N PRO A 117 -0.80 2.64 20.81
CA PRO A 117 -0.95 2.04 19.49
C PRO A 117 -2.40 1.65 19.22
N ARG A 118 -2.69 1.43 17.94
CA ARG A 118 -4.01 1.01 17.46
C ARG A 118 -3.90 -0.30 16.69
N ALA A 119 -4.85 -1.21 16.92
CA ALA A 119 -5.10 -2.34 16.03
C ALA A 119 -6.03 -1.85 14.91
N VAL A 120 -5.67 -2.12 13.66
CA VAL A 120 -6.41 -1.69 12.48
C VAL A 120 -6.68 -2.90 11.60
N VAL A 121 -7.93 -3.02 11.14
CA VAL A 121 -8.29 -3.89 10.03
C VAL A 121 -8.68 -2.99 8.88
N ASP A 122 -7.88 -3.00 7.82
CA ASP A 122 -8.22 -2.36 6.56
C ASP A 122 -8.79 -3.42 5.60
N LEU A 123 -9.90 -3.09 4.95
CA LEU A 123 -10.51 -3.89 3.89
C LEU A 123 -10.56 -3.08 2.61
N PHE A 124 -10.15 -3.69 1.50
CA PHE A 124 -10.13 -3.07 0.18
C PHE A 124 -10.93 -3.92 -0.79
N ARG A 125 -11.86 -3.32 -1.54
CA ARG A 125 -12.53 -4.00 -2.65
C ARG A 125 -11.95 -3.55 -3.97
N PHE A 126 -11.65 -4.54 -4.81
CA PHE A 126 -11.18 -4.35 -6.17
C PHE A 126 -12.36 -4.17 -7.13
N ASN A 127 -12.13 -3.40 -8.19
CA ASN A 127 -12.89 -3.39 -9.42
C ASN A 127 -11.92 -3.75 -10.55
N GLY A 128 -11.86 -5.02 -10.92
CA GLY A 128 -10.86 -5.50 -11.87
C GLY A 128 -9.45 -5.26 -11.34
N SER A 129 -8.65 -4.44 -12.04
CA SER A 129 -7.28 -4.08 -11.66
C SER A 129 -7.17 -2.96 -10.61
N CYS A 130 -8.23 -2.21 -10.32
CA CYS A 130 -8.20 -1.08 -9.38
C CYS A 130 -8.68 -1.46 -7.99
N ILE A 131 -8.16 -0.79 -6.97
CA ILE A 131 -8.82 -0.64 -5.68
C ILE A 131 -9.90 0.44 -5.82
N GLN A 132 -11.17 0.07 -5.62
CA GLN A 132 -12.31 0.96 -5.81
C GLN A 132 -12.89 1.46 -4.48
N GLU A 133 -12.75 0.70 -3.41
CA GLU A 133 -13.49 0.96 -2.18
C GLU A 133 -12.74 0.43 -0.96
N HIS A 134 -12.97 1.06 0.19
CA HIS A 134 -12.30 0.74 1.44
C HIS A 134 -13.16 0.96 2.68
N TRP A 135 -12.94 0.08 3.65
CA TRP A 135 -13.43 0.18 5.01
C TRP A 135 -12.27 -0.02 5.97
N ASP A 136 -12.35 0.63 7.12
CA ASP A 136 -11.52 0.25 8.26
C ASP A 136 -12.32 0.19 9.56
N VAL A 137 -11.74 -0.54 10.51
CA VAL A 137 -12.05 -0.38 11.92
C VAL A 137 -10.74 -0.24 12.67
N MET A 138 -10.74 0.67 13.64
CA MET A 138 -9.55 1.02 14.40
C MET A 138 -9.88 1.00 15.88
N GLN A 139 -9.11 0.21 16.63
CA GLN A 139 -9.24 0.09 18.07
C GLN A 139 -7.94 0.47 18.77
N GLU A 140 -8.00 1.49 19.61
CA GLU A 140 -6.88 1.88 20.45
C GLU A 140 -6.66 0.86 21.58
N ARG A 141 -5.40 0.55 21.89
CA ARG A 141 -5.07 -0.34 23.01
C ARG A 141 -5.53 0.27 24.34
N LEU A 142 -6.17 -0.53 25.20
CA LEU A 142 -6.52 -0.13 26.55
C LEU A 142 -5.36 -0.38 27.52
N ASP A 143 -5.09 0.57 28.42
CA ASP A 143 -4.00 0.45 29.42
C ASP A 143 -4.28 -0.66 30.47
N ASN A 144 -5.56 -0.90 30.75
CA ASN A 144 -6.04 -1.88 31.73
C ASN A 144 -6.83 -3.02 31.05
N ALA A 145 -6.31 -3.54 29.95
CA ALA A 145 -6.92 -4.67 29.25
C ALA A 145 -7.13 -5.86 30.19
N THR A 146 -8.33 -6.44 30.17
CA THR A 146 -8.66 -7.65 30.95
C THR A 146 -7.96 -8.89 30.40
N ASN A 147 -7.82 -8.98 29.07
CA ASN A 147 -7.12 -10.06 28.39
C ASN A 147 -5.60 -9.77 28.39
N PRO A 148 -4.74 -10.69 28.87
CA PRO A 148 -3.29 -10.49 28.89
C PRO A 148 -2.62 -10.67 27.52
N LEU A 149 -3.32 -11.17 26.51
CA LEU A 149 -2.81 -11.27 25.15
C LEU A 149 -2.91 -9.92 24.44
N ASP A 150 -1.90 -9.62 23.64
CA ASP A 150 -1.91 -8.42 22.80
C ASP A 150 -2.95 -8.55 21.68
N MET A 151 -3.36 -7.42 21.10
CA MET A 151 -4.38 -7.45 20.04
C MET A 151 -3.81 -8.00 18.72
N TRP A 152 -2.51 -7.84 18.46
CA TRP A 152 -1.83 -8.11 17.18
C TRP A 152 -0.86 -9.28 17.20
#